data_AF-A0AAJ1BPK9-F1
#
_entry.id   AF-A0AAJ1BPK9-F1
#
_cell.length_a   1.000
_cell.length_b   1.000
_cell.length_c   1.000
_cell.angle_alpha   90.00
_cell.angle_beta   90.00
_cell.angle_gamma   90.00
#
_symmetry.space_group_name_H-M   'P 1'
#
loop_
_entity.id
_entity.type
_entity.pdbx_description
1 polymer ?
#
loop_
_entity_poly.entity_id
_entity_poly.type
_entity_poly.pdbx_seq_one_letter_code
_entity_poly.pdbx_strand_id
1 'polypeptide(L)' 'MNPEEMEKAIVRNLSEKTGRSIEEWFEVLNDTELSEKQELREYLKKVHSVGHFQAQTIVKYYLLD' A
#
# COMPACT_ATOMS: atom_id res chain seq x y z
N MET A 1 -8.98 7.22 17.93
CA MET A 1 -9.12 6.70 16.56
C MET A 1 -8.99 5.19 16.64
N ASN A 2 -9.98 4.44 16.17
CA ASN A 2 -9.90 2.98 16.13
C ASN A 2 -9.02 2.52 14.93
N PRO A 3 -8.62 1.24 14.86
CA PRO A 3 -7.78 0.75 13.77
C PRO A 3 -8.37 0.99 12.36
N GLU A 4 -9.68 0.86 12.21
CA GLU A 4 -10.37 1.06 10.93
C GLU A 4 -10.34 2.53 10.48
N GLU A 5 -10.57 3.46 11.41
CA GLU A 5 -10.48 4.89 11.15
C GLU A 5 -9.06 5.30 10.76
N MET A 6 -8.04 4.69 11.37
CA MET A 6 -6.63 4.92 11.03
C MET A 6 -6.32 4.43 9.61
N GLU A 7 -6.75 3.22 9.25
CA GLU A 7 -6.60 2.69 7.89
C GLU A 7 -7.27 3.60 6.85
N LYS A 8 -8.51 4.03 7.11
CA LYS A 8 -9.22 4.99 6.23
C LYS A 8 -8.47 6.32 6.11
N ALA A 9 -7.87 6.82 7.19
CA ALA A 9 -7.07 8.04 7.16
C ALA A 9 -5.78 7.87 6.33
N ILE A 10 -5.13 6.70 6.41
CA ILE A 10 -3.96 6.37 5.58
C ILE A 10 -4.35 6.37 4.10
N VAL A 11 -5.43 5.68 3.72
CA VAL A 11 -5.90 5.64 2.33
C VAL A 11 -6.23 7.03 1.80
N ARG A 12 -6.95 7.85 2.58
CA ARG A 12 -7.31 9.23 2.19
C ARG A 12 -6.09 10.12 1.89
N ASN A 13 -5.00 9.92 2.64
CA ASN A 13 -3.79 10.74 2.51
C ASN A 13 -2.68 10.06 1.70
N LEU A 14 -2.97 8.91 1.08
CA LEU A 14 -1.96 8.08 0.43
C LEU A 14 -1.29 8.82 -0.75
N SER A 15 -2.10 9.47 -1.60
CA SER A 15 -1.61 10.26 -2.75
C SER A 15 -0.70 11.40 -2.31
N GLU A 16 -1.08 12.16 -1.27
CA GLU A 16 -0.26 13.24 -0.73
C GLU A 16 1.07 12.72 -0.14
N LYS A 17 1.04 11.58 0.57
CA LYS A 17 2.20 11.08 1.31
C LYS A 17 3.12 10.15 0.52
N THR A 18 2.63 9.57 -0.57
CA THR A 18 3.36 8.56 -1.37
C THR A 18 3.45 8.91 -2.86
N GLY A 19 2.73 9.95 -3.30
CA GLY A 19 2.68 10.37 -4.70
C GLY A 19 1.71 9.56 -5.58
N ARG A 20 1.00 8.56 -5.02
CA ARG A 20 0.07 7.68 -5.76
C ARG A 20 -1.20 7.39 -4.96
N SER A 21 -2.34 7.29 -5.65
CA SER A 21 -3.59 6.76 -5.10
C SER A 21 -3.46 5.27 -4.78
N ILE A 22 -4.46 4.70 -4.10
CA ILE A 22 -4.43 3.27 -3.77
C ILE A 22 -4.57 2.41 -5.02
N GLU A 23 -5.37 2.84 -6.00
CA GLU A 23 -5.56 2.19 -7.29
C GLU A 23 -4.27 2.22 -8.13
N GLU A 24 -3.57 3.36 -8.17
CA GLU A 24 -2.27 3.47 -8.84
C GLU A 24 -1.19 2.58 -8.18
N TRP A 25 -1.31 2.31 -6.87
CA TRP A 25 -0.45 1.30 -6.24
C TRP A 25 -0.82 -0.12 -6.63
N PHE A 26 -2.10 -0.42 -6.87
CA PHE A 26 -2.49 -1.74 -7.35
C PHE A 26 -1.92 -2.02 -8.74
N GLU A 27 -1.93 -1.02 -9.64
CA GLU A 27 -1.25 -1.12 -10.93
C GLU A 27 0.25 -1.45 -10.77
N VAL A 28 0.94 -0.73 -9.86
CA VAL A 28 2.36 -1.00 -9.56
C VAL A 28 2.60 -2.41 -9.02
N LEU A 29 1.66 -2.96 -8.24
CA LEU A 29 1.77 -4.33 -7.72
C LEU A 29 1.43 -5.39 -8.77
N ASN A 30 0.45 -5.11 -9.64
CA ASN A 30 0.07 -5.97 -10.77
C ASN A 30 1.18 -6.09 -11.83
N ASP A 31 2.04 -5.08 -11.97
CA ASP A 31 3.21 -5.12 -12.84
C ASP A 31 4.37 -5.97 -12.26
N THR A 32 4.20 -6.55 -11.06
CA THR A 32 5.19 -7.45 -10.45
C THR A 32 4.78 -8.91 -10.60
N GLU A 33 5.74 -9.82 -10.51
CA GLU A 33 5.48 -11.26 -10.38
C GLU A 33 5.34 -11.71 -8.92
N LEU A 34 5.24 -10.77 -7.97
CA LEU A 34 5.19 -11.05 -6.54
C LEU A 34 3.77 -11.40 -6.11
N SER A 35 3.62 -12.47 -5.34
CA SER A 35 2.34 -12.90 -4.75
C SER A 35 2.37 -12.94 -3.23
N GLU A 36 3.55 -13.08 -2.64
CA GLU A 36 3.69 -13.21 -1.20
C GLU A 36 3.51 -11.86 -0.50
N LYS A 37 2.63 -11.84 0.51
CA LYS A 37 2.27 -10.62 1.25
C LYS A 37 3.50 -9.89 1.80
N GLN A 38 4.53 -10.63 2.23
CA GLN A 38 5.76 -10.05 2.75
C GLN A 38 6.60 -9.41 1.65
N GLU A 39 6.70 -10.05 0.49
CA GLU A 39 7.46 -9.55 -0.66
C GLU A 39 6.84 -8.27 -1.21
N LEU A 40 5.51 -8.22 -1.35
CA LEU A 40 4.78 -7.01 -1.77
C LEU A 40 5.07 -5.82 -0.82
N ARG A 41 5.06 -6.06 0.50
CA ARG A 41 5.38 -4.99 1.47
C ARG A 41 6.83 -4.54 1.37
N GLU A 42 7.76 -5.48 1.23
CA GLU A 42 9.18 -5.17 1.11
C GLU A 42 9.50 -4.44 -0.19
N TYR A 43 8.82 -4.80 -1.30
CA TYR A 43 8.91 -4.11 -2.58
C TYR A 43 8.49 -2.64 -2.45
N LEU A 44 7.31 -2.37 -1.89
CA LEU A 44 6.84 -1.00 -1.64
C LEU A 44 7.82 -0.20 -0.76
N LYS A 45 8.36 -0.82 0.30
CA LYS A 45 9.29 -0.15 1.22
C LYS A 45 10.66 0.13 0.60
N LYS A 46 11.22 -0.83 -0.13
CA LYS A 46 12.62 -0.77 -0.60
C LYS A 46 12.75 -0.10 -1.95
N VAL A 47 11.83 -0.39 -2.87
CA VAL A 47 11.88 0.13 -4.24
C VAL A 47 11.21 1.49 -4.31
N HIS A 48 10.10 1.68 -3.58
CA HIS A 48 9.28 2.88 -3.67
C HIS A 48 9.33 3.76 -2.41
N SER A 49 10.14 3.40 -1.41
CA SER A 49 10.29 4.16 -0.15
C SER A 49 8.97 4.41 0.60
N VAL A 50 7.98 3.55 0.41
CA VAL A 50 6.68 3.65 1.09
C VAL A 50 6.84 3.29 2.57
N GLY A 51 6.27 4.10 3.47
CA GLY A 51 6.37 3.88 4.91
C GLY A 51 5.66 2.61 5.38
N HIS A 52 6.03 2.10 6.55
CA HIS A 52 5.58 0.81 7.06
C HIS A 52 4.04 0.65 7.08
N PHE A 53 3.34 1.63 7.66
CA PHE A 53 1.88 1.58 7.77
C PHE A 53 1.19 1.73 6.40
N GLN A 54 1.71 2.57 5.52
CA GLN A 54 1.18 2.73 4.16
C GLN A 54 1.35 1.43 3.37
N ALA A 55 2.54 0.82 3.39
CA ALA A 55 2.80 -0.44 2.70
C ALA A 55 1.92 -1.58 3.22
N GLN A 56 1.70 -1.64 4.54
CA GLN A 56 0.77 -2.60 5.14
C GLN A 56 -0.67 -2.37 4.68
N THR A 57 -1.14 -1.12 4.66
CA THR A 57 -2.49 -0.76 4.21
C THR A 57 -2.68 -1.07 2.73
N ILE A 58 -1.76 -0.65 1.86
CA ILE A 58 -1.80 -0.92 0.41
C ILE A 58 -1.94 -2.43 0.17
N VAL A 59 -1.04 -3.24 0.73
CA VAL A 59 -1.06 -4.70 0.52
C VAL A 59 -2.32 -5.35 1.11
N LYS A 60 -2.85 -4.83 2.22
CA LYS A 60 -4.11 -5.32 2.77
C LYS A 60 -5.26 -5.11 1.79
N TYR A 61 -5.40 -3.92 1.23
CA TYR A 61 -6.47 -3.59 0.30
C TYR A 61 -6.30 -4.28 -1.05
N TYR A 62 -5.06 -4.40 -1.55
CA TYR A 62 -4.75 -5.09 -2.79
C TYR A 62 -5.17 -6.57 -2.77
N LEU A 63 -4.98 -7.26 -1.64
CA LEU A 63 -5.37 -8.67 -1.51
C LEU A 63 -6.87 -8.89 -1.21
N LEU A 64 -7.64 -7.81 -1.08
CA LEU A 64 -9.09 -7.84 -0.90
C LEU A 64 -9.86 -7.42 -2.17
N ASP A 65 -9.16 -6.85 -3.15
CA ASP A 65 -9.65 -6.53 -4.49
C ASP A 65 -9.69 -7.80 -5.37
#